data_AF-A0A6G1RD51-F1
#
_entry.id   AF-A0A6G1RD51-F1
#
_cell.length_a   1.000
_cell.length_b   1.000
_cell.length_c   1.000
_cell.angle_alpha   90.00
_cell.angle_beta   90.00
_cell.angle_gamma   90.00
#
_symmetry.space_group_name_H-M   'P 1'
#
loop_
_entity.id
_entity.type
_entity.pdbx_description
1 polymer ?
#
loop_
_entity_poly.entity_id
_entity_poly.type
_entity_poly.pdbx_seq_one_letter_code
_entity_poly.pdbx_strand_id
1 'polypeptide(L)'
;SSSTSWRPLSPAGMEAIEELAVKPCTSSLYLRPFRLCYRQNGTKKFWDFMRTHDRSGVGVTGSRQTLFYAEVTDQMRTSEGGGQPEEGELIEVVEVPLEDSMKFAYDETLPKTMGVVFSFMWFHNNIAPKPQKK
;
A
#
# COMPACT_ATOMS: atom_id res chain seq x y z
N SER A 1 41.75 -25.89 21.43
CA SER A 1 41.26 -24.60 20.90
C SER A 1 40.59 -24.86 19.56
N SER A 2 39.26 -25.02 19.55
CA SER A 2 38.48 -25.19 18.33
C SER A 2 38.12 -23.82 17.77
N SER A 3 38.84 -23.39 16.72
CA SER A 3 38.51 -22.19 15.95
C SER A 3 37.43 -22.57 14.93
N THR A 4 36.20 -22.11 15.17
CA THR A 4 35.12 -22.23 14.19
C THR A 4 35.31 -21.13 13.13
N SER A 5 35.75 -21.54 11.95
CA SER A 5 35.77 -20.70 10.75
C SER A 5 34.33 -20.49 10.26
N TRP A 6 33.84 -19.26 10.31
CA TRP A 6 32.64 -18.85 9.59
C TRP A 6 32.98 -18.78 8.10
N ARG A 7 32.34 -19.62 7.28
CA ARG A 7 32.25 -19.38 5.84
C ARG A 7 30.96 -18.61 5.58
N PRO A 8 30.99 -17.48 4.84
CA PRO A 8 29.75 -16.89 4.35
C PRO A 8 29.09 -17.93 3.45
N LEU A 9 27.79 -18.16 3.66
CA LEU A 9 26.99 -18.80 2.63
C LEU A 9 27.13 -17.94 1.38
N SER A 10 27.62 -18.50 0.27
CA SER A 10 27.48 -17.85 -1.02
C SER A 10 25.98 -17.56 -1.20
N PRO A 11 25.57 -16.32 -1.54
CA PRO A 11 24.19 -16.07 -1.92
C PRO A 11 23.98 -16.78 -3.25
N ALA A 12 23.63 -18.06 -3.20
CA ALA A 12 23.19 -18.81 -4.35
C ALA A 12 21.85 -18.19 -4.77
N GLY A 13 21.91 -17.28 -5.75
CA GLY A 13 20.75 -16.75 -6.45
C GLY A 13 20.47 -15.25 -6.35
N MET A 14 21.31 -14.44 -5.68
CA MET A 14 21.19 -12.97 -5.82
C MET A 14 22.17 -12.48 -6.88
N GLU A 15 21.62 -12.11 -8.04
CA GLU A 15 22.36 -11.49 -9.13
C GLU A 15 22.99 -10.17 -8.65
N ALA A 16 24.21 -9.88 -9.13
CA ALA A 16 24.89 -8.63 -8.83
C ALA A 16 24.13 -7.46 -9.48
N ILE A 17 23.83 -6.42 -8.70
CA ILE A 17 23.22 -5.20 -9.23
C ILE A 17 24.33 -4.34 -9.83
N GLU A 18 24.32 -4.21 -11.14
CA GLU A 18 25.24 -3.36 -11.89
C GLU A 18 24.51 -2.11 -12.42
N GLU A 19 25.25 -1.02 -12.66
CA GLU A 19 24.74 0.21 -13.32
C GLU A 19 23.54 0.94 -12.63
N LEU A 20 23.50 0.96 -11.30
CA LEU A 20 22.52 1.74 -10.54
C LEU A 20 22.64 3.25 -10.84
N ALA A 21 21.62 3.84 -11.46
CA ALA A 21 21.58 5.28 -11.75
C ALA A 21 20.19 5.89 -11.52
N VAL A 22 20.15 7.06 -10.90
CA VAL A 22 18.94 7.88 -10.75
C VAL A 22 18.84 8.84 -11.93
N LYS A 23 17.70 8.84 -12.65
CA LYS A 23 17.47 9.68 -13.83
C LYS A 23 16.07 10.30 -13.81
N PRO A 24 15.85 11.47 -14.44
CA PRO A 24 14.52 12.00 -14.65
C PRO A 24 13.61 11.00 -15.39
N CYS A 25 12.42 10.74 -14.84
CA CYS A 25 11.43 9.81 -15.41
C CYS A 25 10.58 10.55 -16.47
N THR A 26 11.14 10.80 -17.65
CA THR A 26 10.52 11.65 -18.69
C THR A 26 9.66 10.88 -19.70
N SER A 27 9.89 9.58 -19.88
CA SER A 27 9.26 8.78 -20.95
C SER A 27 8.78 7.41 -20.49
N SER A 28 8.38 7.27 -19.23
CA SER A 28 7.86 5.99 -18.72
C SER A 28 6.50 5.63 -19.34
N LEU A 29 6.37 4.39 -19.81
CA LEU A 29 5.12 3.85 -20.34
C LEU A 29 4.03 3.78 -19.25
N TYR A 30 4.43 3.57 -18.00
CA TYR A 30 3.56 3.32 -16.86
C TYR A 30 3.33 4.57 -16.01
N LEU A 31 4.38 5.37 -15.82
CA LEU A 31 4.37 6.54 -14.95
C LEU A 31 4.44 7.80 -15.80
N ARG A 32 3.30 8.44 -16.01
CA ARG A 32 3.23 9.66 -16.82
C ARG A 32 2.96 10.87 -15.91
N PRO A 33 3.95 11.75 -15.67
CA PRO A 33 3.74 12.97 -14.90
C PRO A 33 2.91 13.98 -15.70
N PHE A 34 1.98 14.66 -15.02
CA PHE A 34 1.17 15.74 -15.56
C PHE A 34 1.19 16.94 -14.62
N ARG A 35 1.17 18.15 -15.20
CA ARG A 35 0.99 19.42 -14.48
C ARG A 35 -0.36 20.02 -14.86
N LEU A 36 -1.32 19.99 -13.94
CA LEU A 36 -2.56 20.73 -14.08
C LEU A 36 -2.31 22.21 -13.75
N CYS A 37 -2.67 23.08 -14.68
CA CYS A 37 -2.64 24.53 -14.49
C CYS A 37 -4.09 25.04 -14.41
N TYR A 38 -4.47 25.71 -13.33
CA TYR A 38 -5.80 26.31 -13.22
C TYR A 38 -5.76 27.67 -12.53
N ARG A 39 -6.87 28.42 -12.61
CA ARG A 39 -7.01 29.71 -11.96
C ARG A 39 -8.22 29.68 -11.04
N GLN A 40 -8.01 29.98 -9.76
CA GLN A 40 -9.07 30.04 -8.75
C GLN A 40 -9.03 31.42 -8.10
N ASN A 41 -10.16 32.13 -8.13
CA ASN A 41 -10.31 33.49 -7.61
C ASN A 41 -9.22 34.46 -8.12
N GLY A 42 -8.84 34.34 -9.39
CA GLY A 42 -7.81 35.17 -10.01
C GLY A 42 -6.37 34.68 -9.83
N THR A 43 -6.10 33.78 -8.88
CA THR A 43 -4.76 33.23 -8.62
C THR A 43 -4.48 32.00 -9.48
N LYS A 44 -3.36 32.01 -10.21
CA LYS A 44 -2.88 30.85 -10.98
C LYS A 44 -2.25 29.83 -10.03
N LYS A 45 -2.60 28.55 -10.20
CA LYS A 45 -2.14 27.41 -9.40
C LYS A 45 -1.65 26.29 -10.33
N PHE A 46 -0.69 25.52 -9.83
CA PHE A 46 -0.08 24.39 -10.51
C PHE A 46 -0.13 23.17 -9.60
N TRP A 47 -0.72 22.08 -10.07
CA TRP A 47 -0.77 20.82 -9.36
C TRP A 47 -0.07 19.76 -10.21
N ASP A 48 0.91 19.08 -9.63
CA ASP A 48 1.58 17.96 -10.27
C ASP A 48 0.94 16.66 -9.82
N PHE A 49 0.63 15.77 -10.77
CA PHE A 49 0.04 14.47 -10.49
C PHE A 49 0.58 13.42 -11.46
N MET A 50 0.68 12.18 -10.98
CA MET A 50 1.10 11.05 -11.79
C MET A 50 -0.13 10.33 -12.32
N ARG A 51 -0.21 10.15 -13.64
CA ARG A 51 -1.12 9.16 -14.22
C ARG A 51 -0.35 7.84 -14.26
N THR A 52 -0.69 6.94 -13.37
CA THR A 52 -0.24 5.55 -13.46
C THR A 52 -1.20 4.80 -14.37
N HIS A 53 -0.66 4.04 -15.32
CA HIS A 53 -1.49 3.15 -16.13
C HIS A 53 -1.70 1.83 -15.38
N ASP A 54 -2.24 1.91 -14.16
CA ASP A 54 -2.45 0.72 -13.32
C ASP A 54 -3.91 0.30 -13.34
N ARG A 55 -4.12 -0.89 -13.88
CA ARG A 55 -5.34 -1.65 -13.75
C ARG A 55 -5.21 -2.49 -12.48
N SER A 56 -5.78 -2.03 -11.37
CA SER A 56 -6.04 -2.93 -10.24
C SER A 56 -7.43 -3.53 -10.37
N GLY A 57 -7.46 -4.85 -10.39
CA GLY A 57 -8.64 -5.70 -10.24
C GLY A 57 -8.15 -7.00 -9.63
N VAL A 58 -9.02 -7.77 -8.98
CA VAL A 58 -8.72 -9.17 -8.62
C VAL A 58 -8.77 -10.09 -9.87
N GLY A 59 -8.50 -9.54 -11.05
CA GLY A 59 -8.58 -10.14 -12.39
C GLY A 59 -7.95 -9.22 -13.46
N VAL A 60 -8.12 -9.53 -14.75
CA VAL A 60 -7.38 -8.91 -15.89
C VAL A 60 -7.86 -7.48 -16.27
N THR A 61 -8.95 -7.00 -15.67
CA THR A 61 -9.53 -5.68 -15.95
C THR A 61 -9.34 -4.73 -14.77
N GLY A 62 -8.93 -3.50 -15.05
CA GLY A 62 -8.70 -2.48 -14.01
C GLY A 62 -9.92 -1.62 -13.80
N SER A 63 -10.21 -1.33 -12.54
CA SER A 63 -11.34 -0.48 -12.16
C SER A 63 -10.86 0.69 -11.30
N ARG A 64 -11.52 1.85 -11.43
CA ARG A 64 -11.26 2.98 -10.55
C ARG A 64 -11.77 2.63 -9.14
N GLN A 65 -10.87 2.64 -8.17
CA GLN A 65 -11.20 2.39 -6.76
C GLN A 65 -11.12 3.71 -5.97
N THR A 66 -12.08 3.93 -5.08
CA THR A 66 -12.10 5.03 -4.11
C THR A 66 -12.12 4.42 -2.73
N LEU A 67 -11.20 4.83 -1.85
CA LEU A 67 -11.09 4.36 -0.47
C LEU A 67 -11.65 5.41 0.49
N PHE A 68 -12.38 4.96 1.51
CA PHE A 68 -12.90 5.79 2.59
C PHE A 68 -12.39 5.28 3.94
N TYR A 69 -12.26 6.18 4.91
CA TYR A 69 -11.84 5.89 6.28
C TYR A 69 -12.96 6.30 7.25
N ALA A 70 -13.22 5.45 8.26
CA ALA A 70 -14.15 5.73 9.33
C ALA A 70 -13.62 5.14 10.64
N GLU A 71 -13.83 5.86 11.74
CA GLU A 71 -13.58 5.35 13.09
C GLU A 71 -14.84 4.65 13.60
N VAL A 72 -14.66 3.44 14.12
CA VAL A 72 -15.75 2.62 14.66
C VAL A 72 -15.41 2.17 16.08
N THR A 73 -16.45 1.88 16.86
CA THR A 73 -16.33 1.32 18.21
C THR A 73 -17.19 0.07 18.32
N ASP A 74 -16.94 -0.77 19.31
CA ASP A 74 -17.73 -2.00 19.54
C ASP A 74 -19.23 -1.73 19.74
N GLN A 75 -19.59 -0.53 20.19
CA GLN A 75 -20.98 -0.12 20.36
C GLN A 75 -21.73 0.03 19.02
N MET A 76 -21.00 0.16 17.91
CA MET A 76 -21.56 0.28 16.56
C MET A 76 -21.72 -1.09 15.87
N ARG A 77 -21.27 -2.18 16.50
CA ARG A 77 -21.35 -3.54 15.96
C ARG A 77 -22.80 -4.05 16.01
N THR A 78 -23.35 -4.41 14.85
CA THR A 78 -24.70 -5.00 14.75
C THR A 78 -24.69 -6.52 14.59
N SER A 79 -23.55 -7.09 14.21
CA SER A 79 -23.36 -8.53 13.94
C SER A 79 -21.88 -8.91 13.98
N GLU A 80 -21.57 -10.22 14.00
CA GLU A 80 -20.20 -10.75 13.99
C GLU A 80 -19.48 -10.61 12.63
N GLY A 81 -20.23 -10.35 11.55
CA GLY A 81 -19.69 -10.23 10.20
C GLY A 81 -20.57 -9.37 9.30
N GLY A 82 -20.09 -9.11 8.09
CA GLY A 82 -20.77 -8.27 7.10
C GLY A 82 -21.13 -8.96 5.79
N GLY A 83 -20.68 -10.21 5.58
CA GLY A 83 -21.06 -10.97 4.38
C GLY A 83 -22.50 -11.48 4.48
N GLN A 84 -23.18 -11.55 3.34
CA GLN A 84 -24.49 -12.19 3.17
C GLN A 84 -24.33 -13.60 2.55
N PRO A 85 -24.35 -14.70 3.36
CA PRO A 85 -24.10 -16.04 2.85
C PRO A 85 -25.14 -16.50 1.84
N GLU A 86 -26.39 -16.05 1.97
CA GLU A 86 -27.49 -16.35 1.04
C GLU A 86 -27.23 -15.78 -0.36
N GLU A 87 -26.43 -14.70 -0.46
CA GLU A 87 -25.99 -14.09 -1.71
C GLU A 87 -24.61 -14.60 -2.17
N GLY A 88 -24.01 -15.55 -1.43
CA GLY A 88 -22.68 -16.09 -1.71
C GLY A 88 -21.51 -15.23 -1.21
N GLU A 89 -21.78 -14.21 -0.40
CA GLU A 89 -20.76 -13.33 0.17
C GLU A 89 -20.18 -13.93 1.47
N LEU A 90 -19.15 -14.76 1.30
CA LEU A 90 -18.43 -15.37 2.42
C LEU A 90 -17.29 -14.44 2.88
N ILE A 91 -17.64 -13.37 3.60
CA ILE A 91 -16.69 -12.35 4.07
C ILE A 91 -16.48 -12.48 5.58
N GLU A 92 -15.22 -12.62 5.98
CA GLU A 92 -14.79 -12.65 7.38
C GLU A 92 -14.21 -11.29 7.80
N VAL A 93 -14.46 -10.89 9.04
CA VAL A 93 -13.86 -9.70 9.65
C VAL A 93 -12.52 -10.08 10.25
N VAL A 94 -11.46 -9.41 9.82
CA VAL A 94 -10.12 -9.56 10.39
C VAL A 94 -9.75 -8.26 11.11
N GLU A 95 -9.61 -8.34 12.42
CA GLU A 95 -9.13 -7.24 13.25
C GLU A 95 -7.60 -7.33 13.36
N VAL A 96 -6.90 -6.28 12.92
CA VAL A 96 -5.43 -6.23 12.95
C VAL A 96 -4.98 -5.18 13.96
N PRO A 97 -4.23 -5.57 15.01
CA PRO A 97 -3.66 -4.61 15.97
C PRO A 97 -2.83 -3.54 15.27
N LEU A 98 -2.87 -2.31 15.78
CA LEU A 98 -2.20 -1.18 15.13
C LEU A 98 -0.68 -1.38 15.02
N GLU A 99 -0.06 -1.93 16.07
CA GLU A 99 1.36 -2.25 16.10
C GLU A 99 1.78 -3.29 15.05
N ASP A 100 0.87 -4.19 14.69
CA ASP A 100 1.12 -5.27 13.74
C ASP A 100 0.64 -4.92 12.32
N SER A 101 -0.08 -3.80 12.14
CA SER A 101 -0.79 -3.53 10.89
C SER A 101 0.14 -3.38 9.68
N MET A 102 1.34 -2.82 9.86
CA MET A 102 2.34 -2.72 8.80
C MET A 102 3.06 -4.04 8.55
N LYS A 103 3.27 -4.86 9.59
CA LYS A 103 3.81 -6.22 9.45
C LYS A 103 2.83 -7.08 8.66
N PHE A 104 1.55 -7.02 9.01
CA PHE A 104 0.47 -7.66 8.26
C PHE A 104 0.48 -7.19 6.81
N ALA A 105 0.49 -5.87 6.55
CA ALA A 105 0.45 -5.32 5.20
C ALA A 105 1.57 -5.86 4.28
N TYR A 106 2.80 -5.99 4.80
CA TYR A 106 3.97 -6.44 4.06
C TYR A 106 4.23 -7.95 4.11
N ASP A 107 3.39 -8.73 4.79
CA ASP A 107 3.52 -10.18 4.80
C ASP A 107 3.14 -10.78 3.44
N GLU A 108 4.13 -11.17 2.64
CA GLU A 108 3.93 -11.72 1.30
C GLU A 108 3.32 -13.13 1.30
N THR A 109 3.28 -13.81 2.44
CA THR A 109 2.65 -15.14 2.56
C THR A 109 1.12 -15.05 2.55
N LEU A 110 0.58 -13.88 2.88
CA LEU A 110 -0.84 -13.60 2.88
C LEU A 110 -1.24 -12.87 1.58
N PRO A 111 -2.08 -13.45 0.72
CA PRO A 111 -2.53 -12.75 -0.48
C PRO A 111 -3.36 -11.52 -0.11
N LYS A 112 -2.95 -10.35 -0.57
CA LYS A 112 -3.63 -9.07 -0.32
C LYS A 112 -3.69 -8.24 -1.58
N THR A 113 -4.77 -7.47 -1.72
CA THR A 113 -4.86 -6.47 -2.79
C THR A 113 -4.00 -5.25 -2.44
N MET A 114 -3.54 -4.53 -3.47
CA MET A 114 -2.80 -3.28 -3.28
C MET A 114 -3.60 -2.21 -2.50
N GLY A 115 -4.93 -2.26 -2.55
CA GLY A 115 -5.80 -1.36 -1.78
C GLY A 115 -5.65 -1.53 -0.27
N VAL A 116 -5.47 -2.76 0.21
CA VAL A 116 -5.23 -3.05 1.64
C VAL A 116 -3.88 -2.48 2.08
N VAL A 117 -2.82 -2.74 1.31
CA VAL A 117 -1.47 -2.23 1.61
C VAL A 117 -1.46 -0.71 1.64
N PHE A 118 -2.07 -0.07 0.64
CA PHE A 118 -2.19 1.39 0.56
C PHE A 118 -3.00 1.97 1.73
N SER A 119 -4.06 1.29 2.17
CA SER A 119 -4.90 1.75 3.29
C SER A 119 -4.12 1.83 4.60
N PHE A 120 -3.34 0.79 4.93
CA PHE A 120 -2.48 0.84 6.12
C PHE A 120 -1.38 1.91 6.01
N MET A 121 -0.72 2.02 4.85
CA MET A 121 0.29 3.07 4.63
C MET A 121 -0.31 4.49 4.76
N TRP A 122 -1.49 4.73 4.18
CA TRP A 122 -2.18 6.01 4.29
C TRP A 122 -2.55 6.32 5.74
N PHE A 123 -3.11 5.34 6.46
CA PHE A 123 -3.50 5.52 7.86
C PHE A 123 -2.31 5.89 8.74
N HIS A 124 -1.18 5.18 8.63
CA HIS A 124 0.04 5.47 9.39
C HIS A 124 0.63 6.86 9.09
N ASN A 125 0.52 7.31 7.84
CA ASN A 125 1.06 8.62 7.45
C ASN A 125 0.18 9.80 7.85
N ASN A 126 -1.14 9.61 8.00
CA ASN A 126 -2.10 10.71 8.13
C ASN A 126 -2.85 10.72 9.46
N ILE A 127 -3.11 9.55 10.06
CA ILE A 127 -4.04 9.40 11.19
C ILE A 127 -3.37 8.78 12.42
N ALA A 128 -2.53 7.75 12.25
CA ALA A 128 -1.99 6.99 13.38
C ALA A 128 -1.27 7.90 14.41
N PRO A 129 -1.40 7.60 15.72
CA PRO A 129 -0.67 8.31 16.75
C PRO A 129 0.83 8.27 16.48
N LYS A 130 1.47 9.45 16.43
CA LYS A 130 2.92 9.52 16.24
C LYS A 130 3.62 9.05 17.52
N PRO A 131 4.65 8.20 17.43
CA PRO A 131 5.41 7.83 18.60
C PRO A 131 6.00 9.09 19.24
N GLN A 132 5.78 9.25 20.54
CA GLN A 132 6.41 10.31 21.31
C GLN A 132 7.92 10.10 21.23
N LYS A 133 8.65 11.11 20.73
CA LYS A 133 10.11 11.10 20.77
C LYS A 133 10.53 11.05 22.24
N LYS A 134 11.15 9.95 22.66
CA LYS A 134 11.92 9.91 23.90
C LYS A 134 13.20 10.72 23.73
#